data_AF-A0AAW0YM48-F1
#
_entry.id   AF-A0AAW0YM48-F1
#
_cell.length_a   1.000
_cell.length_b   1.000
_cell.length_c   1.000
_cell.angle_alpha   90.00
_cell.angle_beta   90.00
_cell.angle_gamma   90.00
#
_symmetry.space_group_name_H-M   'P 1'
#
loop_
_entity.id
_entity.type
_entity.pdbx_description
1 polymer ?
#
loop_
_entity_poly.entity_id
_entity_poly.type
_entity_poly.pdbx_seq_one_letter_code
_entity_poly.pdbx_strand_id
1 'polypeptide(L)'
;MDSLDTLKQELERLNQELDQTSSEKNQAAQYGLVLLEEKESLQTKCEELESLYENTKHELESTREALAKFQTTHRVATASGIETEESLLSESAARETSLNSQIIELELEAKQCRAELERVQSEKSRCYVELADLLKDKEITDHEKKQLKAELKDLKFRETRLFQDYAELEDENITLQKQISNLKSSQVEFEGAKHEIRRLQEETEVLNQQVEELANLKKIAERQMEEALESLQAEREAKYALKKELDGRMNSESMYNLSNLAMSMKLSGSTDFGESDGEDETPVLRRLESELMSAGGGTELGGDLFSEIHLNELRKLEKKLEEAEHEKNQLTTNLKESQEGLEKTRGELDAQHARVSHLLGHISALVKLHDQENPSQMNAEDTANLVSFLEKQKTRYQVASKEISELKKSLIDIQNSESGSASDAVQQLRNEVATIRSRLVDAEQKSIDLANDVNVLSQMMNSREGSMSITKNDLGTISEELAQLYHHVCTVNGETPSRVMLDHSKQGHTADKGDEEDHKPSSPTLAATNLEALRCKLRTDVTLSDF
;
A
#
# COMPACT_ATOMS: atom_id res chain seq x y z
N MET A 1 128.99 -149.36 -58.69
CA MET A 1 128.93 -147.99 -59.22
C MET A 1 127.48 -147.50 -59.33
N ASP A 2 126.51 -148.14 -58.66
CA ASP A 2 125.06 -147.91 -58.87
C ASP A 2 124.37 -147.08 -57.76
N SER A 3 125.13 -146.49 -56.83
CA SER A 3 124.57 -145.71 -55.70
C SER A 3 124.50 -144.19 -55.96
N LEU A 4 125.13 -143.70 -57.04
CA LEU A 4 125.23 -142.26 -57.30
C LEU A 4 124.11 -141.75 -58.23
N ASP A 5 123.62 -142.61 -59.13
CA ASP A 5 122.57 -142.24 -60.09
C ASP A 5 121.16 -142.27 -59.46
N THR A 6 120.93 -143.11 -58.45
CA THR A 6 119.66 -143.11 -57.69
C THR A 6 119.48 -141.84 -56.86
N LEU A 7 120.55 -141.34 -56.23
CA LEU A 7 120.50 -140.07 -55.49
C LEU A 7 120.28 -138.85 -56.40
N LYS A 8 120.80 -138.86 -57.64
CA LYS A 8 120.58 -137.77 -58.60
C LYS A 8 119.14 -137.71 -59.08
N GLN A 9 118.51 -138.86 -59.35
CA GLN A 9 117.10 -138.93 -59.72
C GLN A 9 116.17 -138.50 -58.59
N GLU A 10 116.49 -138.84 -57.33
CA GLU A 10 115.73 -138.35 -56.18
C GLU A 10 115.91 -136.84 -55.97
N LEU A 11 117.12 -136.29 -56.16
CA LEU A 11 117.35 -134.84 -56.11
C LEU A 11 116.57 -134.09 -57.19
N GLU A 12 116.52 -134.63 -58.41
CA GLU A 12 115.81 -134.02 -59.54
C GLU A 12 114.29 -134.08 -59.35
N ARG A 13 113.78 -135.18 -58.78
CA ARG A 13 112.37 -135.29 -58.38
C ARG A 13 112.02 -134.29 -57.26
N LEU A 14 112.82 -134.21 -56.20
CA LEU A 14 112.60 -133.24 -55.13
C LEU A 14 112.69 -131.80 -55.65
N ASN A 15 113.56 -131.53 -56.64
CA ASN A 15 113.66 -130.21 -57.23
C ASN A 15 112.42 -129.86 -58.07
N GLN A 16 111.86 -130.82 -58.83
CA GLN A 16 110.60 -130.63 -59.55
C GLN A 16 109.40 -130.46 -58.60
N GLU A 17 109.32 -131.25 -57.53
CA GLU A 17 108.29 -131.08 -56.50
C GLU A 17 108.45 -129.73 -55.78
N LEU A 18 109.69 -129.27 -55.53
CA LEU A 18 109.97 -127.96 -54.95
C LEU A 18 109.59 -126.82 -55.91
N ASP A 19 109.90 -126.93 -57.20
CA ASP A 19 109.55 -125.95 -58.23
C ASP A 19 108.03 -125.88 -58.45
N GLN A 20 107.36 -127.03 -58.43
CA GLN A 20 105.90 -127.09 -58.52
C GLN A 20 105.25 -126.47 -57.28
N THR A 21 105.72 -126.81 -56.08
CA THR A 21 105.24 -126.21 -54.82
C THR A 21 105.55 -124.70 -54.78
N SER A 22 106.69 -124.27 -55.33
CA SER A 22 107.08 -122.86 -55.44
C SER A 22 106.20 -122.10 -56.42
N SER A 23 105.90 -122.68 -57.59
CA SER A 23 104.98 -122.12 -58.58
C SER A 23 103.56 -122.02 -58.05
N GLU A 24 103.05 -123.07 -57.40
CA GLU A 24 101.73 -123.06 -56.77
C GLU A 24 101.66 -122.04 -55.63
N LYS A 25 102.73 -121.91 -54.83
CA LYS A 25 102.84 -120.87 -53.80
C LYS A 25 102.89 -119.46 -54.41
N ASN A 26 103.60 -119.27 -55.53
CA ASN A 26 103.66 -117.99 -56.24
C ASN A 26 102.30 -117.64 -56.87
N GLN A 27 101.60 -118.61 -57.45
CA GLN A 27 100.25 -118.42 -57.99
C GLN A 27 99.26 -118.10 -56.87
N ALA A 28 99.30 -118.82 -55.74
CA ALA A 28 98.48 -118.53 -54.58
C ALA A 28 98.77 -117.13 -53.99
N ALA A 29 100.03 -116.69 -54.01
CA ALA A 29 100.41 -115.34 -53.60
C ALA A 29 99.91 -114.27 -54.60
N GLN A 30 99.96 -114.53 -55.91
CA GLN A 30 99.43 -113.63 -56.94
C GLN A 30 97.90 -113.51 -56.86
N TYR A 31 97.18 -114.62 -56.72
CA TYR A 31 95.73 -114.60 -56.49
C TYR A 31 95.40 -113.95 -55.14
N GLY A 32 96.22 -114.19 -54.11
CA GLY A 32 96.10 -113.52 -52.82
C GLY A 32 96.28 -112.01 -52.92
N LEU A 33 97.21 -111.53 -53.74
CA LEU A 33 97.44 -110.10 -53.99
C LEU A 33 96.24 -109.46 -54.71
N VAL A 34 95.75 -110.07 -55.80
CA VAL A 34 94.57 -109.56 -56.53
C VAL A 34 93.34 -109.54 -55.63
N LEU A 35 93.12 -110.58 -54.83
CA LEU A 35 92.03 -110.61 -53.86
C LEU A 35 92.19 -109.54 -52.75
N LEU A 36 93.42 -109.22 -52.35
CA LEU A 36 93.68 -108.14 -51.41
C LEU A 36 93.43 -106.76 -52.04
N GLU A 37 93.82 -106.55 -53.30
CA GLU A 37 93.57 -105.32 -54.06
C GLU A 37 92.07 -105.13 -54.33
N GLU A 38 91.34 -106.19 -54.72
CA GLU A 38 89.88 -106.17 -54.88
C GLU A 38 89.17 -105.93 -53.55
N LYS A 39 89.65 -106.55 -52.46
CA LYS A 39 89.13 -106.30 -51.11
C LYS A 39 89.38 -104.85 -50.69
N GLU A 40 90.57 -104.31 -50.92
CA GLU A 40 90.92 -102.92 -50.63
C GLU A 40 90.05 -101.96 -51.46
N SER A 41 89.88 -102.23 -52.76
CA SER A 41 89.01 -101.44 -53.64
C SER A 41 87.53 -101.52 -53.26
N LEU A 42 87.04 -102.67 -52.79
CA LEU A 42 85.68 -102.80 -52.29
C LEU A 42 85.51 -102.09 -50.95
N GLN A 43 86.53 -102.16 -50.09
CA GLN A 43 86.54 -101.51 -48.80
C GLN A 43 86.51 -99.98 -48.96
N THR A 44 87.34 -99.39 -49.82
CA THR A 44 87.29 -97.96 -50.11
C THR A 44 85.94 -97.53 -50.67
N LYS A 45 85.35 -98.34 -51.55
CA LYS A 45 84.02 -98.06 -52.11
C LYS A 45 82.90 -98.16 -51.06
N CYS A 46 83.00 -99.10 -50.11
CA CYS A 46 82.08 -99.16 -48.98
C CYS A 46 82.25 -97.93 -48.07
N GLU A 47 83.48 -97.53 -47.76
CA GLU A 47 83.79 -96.33 -46.96
C GLU A 47 83.26 -95.04 -47.65
N GLU A 48 83.42 -94.92 -48.96
CA GLU A 48 82.86 -93.81 -49.76
C GLU A 48 81.33 -93.80 -49.74
N LEU A 49 80.69 -94.97 -49.91
CA LEU A 49 79.23 -95.09 -49.86
C LEU A 49 78.68 -94.80 -48.46
N GLU A 50 79.36 -95.24 -47.40
CA GLU A 50 79.01 -94.91 -46.02
C GLU A 50 79.14 -93.40 -45.77
N SER A 51 80.21 -92.77 -46.26
CA SER A 51 80.37 -91.31 -46.17
C SER A 51 79.26 -90.55 -46.90
N LEU A 52 78.92 -90.97 -48.12
CA LEU A 52 77.80 -90.38 -48.89
C LEU A 52 76.46 -90.62 -48.20
N TYR A 53 76.24 -91.80 -47.61
CA TYR A 53 75.03 -92.11 -46.86
C TYR A 53 74.90 -91.23 -45.62
N GLU A 54 75.95 -91.10 -44.81
CA GLU A 54 75.91 -90.23 -43.62
C GLU A 54 75.76 -88.76 -44.02
N ASN A 55 76.39 -88.29 -45.10
CA ASN A 55 76.20 -86.92 -45.61
C ASN A 55 74.75 -86.67 -46.04
N THR A 56 74.16 -87.55 -46.87
CA THR A 56 72.78 -87.40 -47.34
C THR A 56 71.75 -87.51 -46.20
N LYS A 57 72.01 -88.37 -45.22
CA LYS A 57 71.21 -88.45 -43.99
C LYS A 57 71.29 -87.16 -43.19
N HIS A 58 72.48 -86.58 -43.03
CA HIS A 58 72.65 -85.31 -42.35
C HIS A 58 71.94 -84.14 -43.09
N GLU A 59 72.04 -84.09 -44.42
CA GLU A 59 71.29 -83.11 -45.23
C GLU A 59 69.77 -83.29 -45.11
N LEU A 60 69.28 -84.53 -45.07
CA LEU A 60 67.87 -84.83 -44.86
C LEU A 60 67.39 -84.40 -43.47
N GLU A 61 68.19 -84.62 -42.43
CA GLU A 61 67.89 -84.15 -41.08
C GLU A 61 67.88 -82.62 -41.02
N SER A 62 68.88 -81.96 -41.59
CA SER A 62 68.97 -80.49 -41.65
C SER A 62 67.79 -79.86 -42.39
N THR A 63 67.39 -80.44 -43.53
CA THR A 63 66.22 -79.96 -44.30
C THR A 63 64.90 -80.20 -43.59
N ARG A 64 64.75 -81.35 -42.89
CA ARG A 64 63.57 -81.61 -42.04
C ARG A 64 63.49 -80.63 -40.88
N GLU A 65 64.60 -80.34 -40.22
CA GLU A 65 64.65 -79.33 -39.16
C GLU A 65 64.31 -77.94 -39.70
N ALA A 66 64.86 -77.54 -40.85
CA ALA A 66 64.56 -76.27 -41.49
C ALA A 66 63.07 -76.15 -41.85
N LEU A 67 62.47 -77.23 -42.37
CA LEU A 67 61.03 -77.27 -42.68
C LEU A 67 60.18 -77.15 -41.41
N ALA A 68 60.53 -77.87 -40.34
CA ALA A 68 59.80 -77.78 -39.06
C ALA A 68 59.91 -76.38 -38.44
N LYS A 69 61.11 -75.77 -38.49
CA LYS A 69 61.32 -74.37 -38.08
C LYS A 69 60.50 -73.42 -38.94
N PHE A 70 60.45 -73.61 -40.26
CA PHE A 70 59.64 -72.80 -41.16
C PHE A 70 58.14 -72.92 -40.88
N GLN A 71 57.62 -74.13 -40.70
CA GLN A 71 56.20 -74.36 -40.39
C GLN A 71 55.81 -73.74 -39.04
N THR A 72 56.64 -73.89 -38.01
CA THR A 72 56.36 -73.32 -36.69
C THR A 72 56.40 -71.80 -36.72
N THR A 73 57.43 -71.20 -37.33
CA THR A 73 57.53 -69.74 -37.49
C THR A 73 56.38 -69.17 -38.32
N HIS A 74 56.01 -69.81 -39.42
CA HIS A 74 54.85 -69.40 -40.22
C HIS A 74 53.54 -69.50 -39.41
N ARG A 75 53.34 -70.57 -38.64
CA ARG A 75 52.14 -70.72 -37.78
C ARG A 75 52.08 -69.65 -36.69
N VAL A 76 53.22 -69.34 -36.06
CA VAL A 76 53.29 -68.29 -35.04
C VAL A 76 53.08 -66.90 -35.65
N ALA A 77 53.68 -66.62 -36.81
CA ALA A 77 53.49 -65.34 -37.51
C ALA A 77 52.04 -65.13 -37.94
N THR A 78 51.38 -66.16 -38.48
CA THR A 78 49.95 -66.10 -38.85
C THR A 78 49.05 -65.94 -37.62
N ALA A 79 49.30 -66.69 -36.55
CA ALA A 79 48.55 -66.55 -35.30
C ALA A 79 48.72 -65.15 -34.69
N SER A 80 49.94 -64.63 -34.65
CA SER A 80 50.23 -63.27 -34.18
C SER A 80 49.58 -62.21 -35.07
N GLY A 81 49.54 -62.41 -36.39
CA GLY A 81 48.82 -61.53 -37.32
C GLY A 81 47.33 -61.46 -37.01
N ILE A 82 46.69 -62.63 -36.83
CA ILE A 82 45.26 -62.71 -36.45
C ILE A 82 45.01 -62.04 -35.10
N GLU A 83 45.83 -62.32 -34.09
CA GLU A 83 45.69 -61.71 -32.75
C GLU A 83 45.83 -60.19 -32.79
N THR A 84 46.76 -59.66 -33.60
CA THR A 84 46.88 -58.21 -33.78
C THR A 84 45.68 -57.60 -34.48
N GLU A 85 45.12 -58.28 -35.50
CA GLU A 85 43.92 -57.83 -36.21
C GLU A 85 42.69 -57.87 -35.29
N GLU A 86 42.50 -58.95 -34.53
CA GLU A 86 41.42 -59.07 -33.54
C GLU A 86 41.53 -57.99 -32.45
N SER A 87 42.75 -57.69 -31.98
CA SER A 87 42.99 -56.61 -31.01
C SER A 87 42.61 -55.24 -31.59
N LEU A 88 43.02 -54.94 -32.82
CA LEU A 88 42.66 -53.69 -33.50
C LEU A 88 41.15 -53.57 -33.74
N LEU A 89 40.49 -54.67 -34.13
CA LEU A 89 39.03 -54.70 -34.30
C LEU A 89 38.30 -54.48 -32.97
N SER A 90 38.76 -55.12 -31.89
CA SER A 90 38.22 -54.95 -30.54
C SER A 90 38.40 -53.50 -30.05
N GLU A 91 39.58 -52.91 -30.25
CA GLU A 91 39.85 -51.52 -29.91
C GLU A 91 38.96 -50.55 -30.73
N SER A 92 38.78 -50.83 -32.03
CA SER A 92 37.88 -50.06 -32.89
C SER A 92 36.43 -50.14 -32.42
N ALA A 93 35.94 -51.33 -32.09
CA ALA A 93 34.58 -51.53 -31.61
C ALA A 93 34.35 -50.86 -30.24
N ALA A 94 35.34 -50.93 -29.34
CA ALA A 94 35.29 -50.25 -28.04
C ALA A 94 35.27 -48.72 -28.22
N ARG A 95 36.10 -48.19 -29.13
CA ARG A 95 36.14 -46.76 -29.45
C ARG A 95 34.81 -46.29 -30.06
N GLU A 96 34.24 -47.04 -30.99
CA GLU A 96 32.93 -46.74 -31.59
C GLU A 96 31.82 -46.75 -30.54
N THR A 97 31.81 -47.75 -29.64
CA THR A 97 30.83 -47.83 -28.55
C THR A 97 30.95 -46.63 -27.60
N SER A 98 32.19 -46.23 -27.25
CA SER A 98 32.43 -45.06 -26.40
C SER A 98 31.97 -43.76 -27.06
N LEU A 99 32.25 -43.58 -28.35
CA LEU A 99 31.81 -42.38 -29.09
C LEU A 99 30.29 -42.35 -29.22
N ASN A 100 29.64 -43.50 -29.48
CA ASN A 100 28.19 -43.60 -29.52
C ASN A 100 27.55 -43.28 -28.15
N SER A 101 28.14 -43.72 -27.03
CA SER A 101 27.66 -43.34 -25.69
C SER A 101 27.73 -41.83 -25.49
N GLN A 102 28.86 -41.20 -25.84
CA GLN A 102 29.02 -39.74 -25.73
C GLN A 102 28.05 -38.97 -26.61
N ILE A 103 27.77 -39.45 -27.83
CA ILE A 103 26.77 -38.83 -28.71
C ILE A 103 25.39 -38.88 -28.05
N ILE A 104 24.99 -40.03 -27.49
CA ILE A 104 23.70 -40.18 -26.81
C ILE A 104 23.61 -39.27 -25.58
N GLU A 105 24.67 -39.21 -24.77
CA GLU A 105 24.74 -38.32 -23.60
C GLU A 105 24.57 -36.85 -24.00
N LEU A 106 25.32 -36.38 -25.00
CA LEU A 106 25.22 -35.02 -25.52
C LEU A 106 23.84 -34.71 -26.13
N GLU A 107 23.22 -35.68 -26.81
CA GLU A 107 21.87 -35.52 -27.34
C GLU A 107 20.82 -35.40 -26.23
N LEU A 108 20.97 -36.18 -25.15
CA LEU A 108 20.10 -36.10 -23.97
C LEU A 108 20.27 -34.77 -23.25
N GLU A 109 21.51 -34.34 -23.02
CA GLU A 109 21.82 -33.03 -22.44
C GLU A 109 21.23 -31.90 -23.29
N ALA A 110 21.41 -31.95 -24.62
CA ALA A 110 20.83 -30.95 -25.52
C ALA A 110 19.29 -30.90 -25.47
N LYS A 111 18.63 -32.06 -25.34
CA LYS A 111 17.17 -32.13 -25.15
C LYS A 111 16.76 -31.55 -23.80
N GLN A 112 17.49 -31.87 -22.74
CA GLN A 112 17.24 -31.34 -21.40
C GLN A 112 17.41 -29.82 -21.34
N CYS A 113 18.50 -29.28 -21.90
CA CYS A 113 18.72 -27.84 -21.99
C CYS A 113 17.61 -27.12 -22.77
N ARG A 114 17.07 -27.73 -23.84
CA ARG A 114 15.94 -27.14 -24.58
C ARG A 114 14.66 -27.12 -23.74
N ALA A 115 14.37 -28.19 -23.00
CA ALA A 115 13.20 -28.25 -22.12
C ALA A 115 13.29 -27.21 -20.99
N GLU A 116 14.46 -27.05 -20.36
CA GLU A 116 14.69 -26.02 -19.35
C GLU A 116 14.58 -24.61 -19.93
N LEU A 117 15.08 -24.37 -21.15
CA LEU A 117 14.94 -23.09 -21.83
C LEU A 117 13.47 -22.74 -22.06
N GLU A 118 12.65 -23.68 -22.53
CA GLU A 118 11.21 -23.47 -22.72
C GLU A 118 10.50 -23.20 -21.38
N ARG A 119 10.85 -23.93 -20.32
CA ARG A 119 10.34 -23.69 -18.97
C ARG A 119 10.66 -22.27 -18.51
N VAL A 120 11.92 -21.84 -18.59
CA VAL A 120 12.34 -20.47 -18.21
C VAL A 120 11.67 -19.40 -19.06
N GLN A 121 11.48 -19.64 -20.36
CA GLN A 121 10.74 -18.72 -21.24
C GLN A 121 9.27 -18.57 -20.84
N SER A 122 8.61 -19.67 -20.44
CA SER A 122 7.24 -19.65 -19.96
C SER A 122 7.12 -18.90 -18.62
N GLU A 123 8.07 -19.12 -17.70
CA GLU A 123 8.13 -18.41 -16.42
C GLU A 123 8.39 -16.92 -16.61
N LYS A 124 9.32 -16.55 -17.50
CA LYS A 124 9.56 -15.16 -17.90
C LYS A 124 8.30 -14.50 -18.44
N SER A 125 7.55 -15.19 -19.30
CA SER A 125 6.29 -14.67 -19.86
C SER A 125 5.23 -14.48 -18.78
N ARG A 126 5.12 -15.41 -17.83
CA ARG A 126 4.23 -15.28 -16.67
C ARG A 126 4.60 -14.09 -15.80
N CYS A 127 5.88 -13.92 -15.47
CA CYS A 127 6.38 -12.79 -14.69
C CYS A 127 6.10 -11.44 -15.38
N TYR A 128 6.17 -11.36 -16.72
CA TYR A 128 5.79 -10.14 -17.43
C TYR A 128 4.30 -9.79 -17.30
N VAL A 129 3.43 -10.80 -17.34
CA VAL A 129 1.99 -10.58 -17.15
C VAL A 129 1.71 -10.12 -15.72
N GLU A 130 2.29 -10.79 -14.73
CA GLU A 130 2.17 -10.40 -13.31
C GLU A 130 2.69 -8.97 -13.08
N LEU A 131 3.82 -8.60 -13.68
CA LEU A 131 4.35 -7.24 -13.62
C LEU A 131 3.39 -6.22 -14.25
N ALA A 132 2.81 -6.54 -15.41
CA ALA A 132 1.86 -5.65 -16.08
C ALA A 132 0.59 -5.43 -15.24
N ASP A 133 0.09 -6.47 -14.57
CA ASP A 133 -1.08 -6.35 -13.71
C ASP A 133 -0.76 -5.57 -12.43
N LEU A 134 0.40 -5.81 -11.79
CA LEU A 134 0.86 -5.00 -10.67
C LEU A 134 1.03 -3.51 -11.03
N LEU A 135 1.46 -3.20 -12.26
CA LEU A 135 1.54 -1.82 -12.73
C LEU A 135 0.16 -1.18 -12.89
N LYS A 136 -0.84 -1.91 -13.40
CA LYS A 136 -2.22 -1.41 -13.49
C LYS A 136 -2.80 -1.17 -12.09
N ASP A 137 -2.63 -2.12 -11.17
CA ASP A 137 -3.11 -1.99 -9.79
C ASP A 137 -2.48 -0.79 -9.09
N LYS A 138 -1.18 -0.55 -9.33
CA LYS A 138 -0.48 0.64 -8.86
C LYS A 138 -1.10 1.92 -9.44
N GLU A 139 -1.37 1.97 -10.74
CA GLU A 139 -1.99 3.14 -11.38
C GLU A 139 -3.38 3.45 -10.81
N ILE A 140 -4.20 2.41 -10.58
CA ILE A 140 -5.52 2.53 -9.94
C ILE A 140 -5.37 3.09 -8.52
N THR A 141 -4.49 2.48 -7.72
CA THR A 141 -4.23 2.93 -6.34
C THR A 141 -3.72 4.38 -6.29
N ASP A 142 -2.86 4.77 -7.24
CA ASP A 142 -2.35 6.14 -7.35
C ASP A 142 -3.46 7.13 -7.75
N HIS A 143 -4.45 6.70 -8.54
CA HIS A 143 -5.62 7.49 -8.86
C HIS A 143 -6.54 7.68 -7.65
N GLU A 144 -6.88 6.60 -6.95
CA GLU A 144 -7.68 6.63 -5.72
C GLU A 144 -7.03 7.51 -4.65
N LYS A 145 -5.71 7.40 -4.47
CA LYS A 145 -4.96 8.25 -3.54
C LYS A 145 -5.03 9.73 -3.91
N LYS A 146 -5.03 10.07 -5.22
CA LYS A 146 -5.20 11.46 -5.67
C LYS A 146 -6.62 11.95 -5.40
N GLN A 147 -7.62 11.11 -5.65
CA GLN A 147 -9.02 11.43 -5.38
C GLN A 147 -9.27 11.67 -3.89
N LEU A 148 -8.85 10.75 -3.01
CA LEU A 148 -8.99 10.90 -1.56
C LEU A 148 -8.27 12.15 -1.02
N LYS A 149 -7.13 12.51 -1.62
CA LYS A 149 -6.44 13.76 -1.28
C LYS A 149 -7.21 15.02 -1.72
N ALA A 150 -7.96 14.96 -2.81
CA ALA A 150 -8.81 16.07 -3.24
C ALA A 150 -10.01 16.19 -2.30
N GLU A 151 -10.72 15.09 -2.04
CA GLU A 151 -11.86 15.05 -1.10
C GLU A 151 -11.47 15.56 0.30
N LEU A 152 -10.29 15.17 0.80
CA LEU A 152 -9.78 15.65 2.09
C LEU A 152 -9.50 17.16 2.09
N LYS A 153 -9.08 17.74 0.96
CA LYS A 153 -8.91 19.19 0.85
C LYS A 153 -10.26 19.91 0.85
N ASP A 154 -11.25 19.36 0.14
CA ASP A 154 -12.59 19.95 0.07
C ASP A 154 -13.30 19.90 1.43
N LEU A 155 -13.15 18.77 2.15
CA LEU A 155 -13.64 18.65 3.52
C LEU A 155 -12.99 19.66 4.46
N LYS A 156 -11.67 19.87 4.36
CA LYS A 156 -10.97 20.90 5.16
C LYS A 156 -11.43 22.31 4.84
N PHE A 157 -11.68 22.60 3.56
CA PHE A 157 -12.21 23.89 3.14
C PHE A 157 -13.63 24.11 3.68
N ARG A 158 -14.48 23.09 3.58
CA ARG A 158 -15.84 23.11 4.14
C ARG A 158 -15.83 23.27 5.66
N GLU A 159 -14.96 22.54 6.37
CA GLU A 159 -14.79 22.65 7.81
C GLU A 159 -14.36 24.07 8.21
N THR A 160 -13.37 24.65 7.53
CA THR A 160 -12.92 26.03 7.78
C THR A 160 -14.06 27.03 7.58
N ARG A 161 -14.87 26.86 6.53
CA ARG A 161 -16.05 27.70 6.29
C ARG A 161 -17.09 27.56 7.40
N LEU A 162 -17.40 26.34 7.83
CA LEU A 162 -18.35 26.11 8.94
C LEU A 162 -17.84 26.73 10.26
N PHE A 163 -16.53 26.68 10.52
CA PHE A 163 -15.95 27.37 11.67
C PHE A 163 -16.13 28.89 11.59
N GLN A 164 -16.00 29.47 10.39
CA GLN A 164 -16.23 30.89 10.20
C GLN A 164 -17.71 31.24 10.41
N ASP A 165 -18.64 30.50 9.79
CA ASP A 165 -20.08 30.72 9.97
C ASP A 165 -20.48 30.57 11.45
N TYR A 166 -19.89 29.62 12.17
CA TYR A 166 -20.10 29.43 13.60
C TYR A 166 -19.59 30.63 14.43
N ALA A 167 -18.41 31.15 14.12
CA ALA A 167 -17.87 32.35 14.78
C ALA A 167 -18.75 33.59 14.54
N GLU A 168 -19.26 33.77 13.31
CA GLU A 168 -20.21 34.85 12.99
C GLU A 168 -21.50 34.74 13.80
N LEU A 169 -22.06 33.52 13.94
CA LEU A 169 -23.24 33.28 14.77
C LEU A 169 -22.98 33.49 16.27
N GLU A 170 -21.79 33.16 16.77
CA GLU A 170 -21.39 33.46 18.15
C GLU A 170 -21.32 34.97 18.39
N ASP A 171 -20.74 35.73 17.46
CA ASP A 171 -20.70 37.19 17.54
C ASP A 171 -22.11 37.81 17.51
N GLU A 172 -22.99 37.36 16.62
CA GLU A 172 -24.40 37.76 16.60
C GLU A 172 -25.09 37.46 17.94
N ASN A 173 -24.87 36.26 18.50
CA ASN A 173 -25.44 35.90 19.79
C ASN A 173 -24.97 36.84 20.91
N ILE A 174 -23.66 37.14 20.95
CA ILE A 174 -23.09 38.09 21.92
C ILE A 174 -23.71 39.48 21.75
N THR A 175 -23.91 39.95 20.52
CA THR A 175 -24.56 41.25 20.28
C THR A 175 -26.01 41.27 20.75
N LEU A 176 -26.78 40.21 20.49
CA LEU A 176 -28.16 40.07 20.96
C LEU A 176 -28.22 40.03 22.49
N GLN A 177 -27.33 39.29 23.15
CA GLN A 177 -27.24 39.28 24.62
C GLN A 177 -26.95 40.67 25.19
N LYS A 178 -26.06 41.45 24.55
CA LYS A 178 -25.79 42.85 24.92
C LYS A 178 -27.05 43.72 24.74
N GLN A 179 -27.75 43.60 23.63
CA GLN A 179 -29.00 44.34 23.39
C GLN A 179 -30.07 44.01 24.44
N ILE A 180 -30.26 42.73 24.77
CA ILE A 180 -31.19 42.29 25.82
C ILE A 180 -30.78 42.89 27.17
N SER A 181 -29.50 42.90 27.49
CA SER A 181 -29.00 43.49 28.75
C SER A 181 -29.26 44.99 28.81
N ASN A 182 -29.03 45.71 27.71
CA ASN A 182 -29.33 47.14 27.60
C ASN A 182 -30.83 47.41 27.76
N LEU A 183 -31.69 46.64 27.09
CA LEU A 183 -33.14 46.77 27.21
C LEU A 183 -33.62 46.52 28.64
N LYS A 184 -33.05 45.53 29.34
CA LYS A 184 -33.34 45.29 30.76
C LYS A 184 -32.93 46.49 31.63
N SER A 185 -31.78 47.10 31.37
CA SER A 185 -31.36 48.33 32.07
C SER A 185 -32.32 49.49 31.81
N SER A 186 -32.65 49.77 30.55
CA SER A 186 -33.60 50.81 30.17
C SER A 186 -35.01 50.55 30.72
N GLN A 187 -35.43 49.29 30.85
CA GLN A 187 -36.69 48.93 31.50
C GLN A 187 -36.71 49.30 32.99
N VAL A 188 -35.60 49.08 33.70
CA VAL A 188 -35.46 49.48 35.11
C VAL A 188 -35.50 51.00 35.25
N GLU A 189 -34.80 51.73 34.36
CA GLU A 189 -34.84 53.19 34.32
C GLU A 189 -36.26 53.73 34.05
N PHE A 190 -36.98 53.11 33.11
CA PHE A 190 -38.36 53.48 32.80
C PHE A 190 -39.31 53.27 33.98
N GLU A 191 -39.25 52.12 34.66
CA GLU A 191 -40.05 51.91 35.86
C GLU A 191 -39.64 52.89 36.98
N GLY A 192 -38.36 53.21 37.11
CA GLY A 192 -37.87 54.26 38.01
C GLY A 192 -38.49 55.64 37.73
N ALA A 193 -38.47 56.08 36.47
CA ALA A 193 -39.09 57.34 36.05
C ALA A 193 -40.61 57.33 36.26
N LYS A 194 -41.28 56.19 36.03
CA LYS A 194 -42.71 56.03 36.29
C LYS A 194 -43.04 56.13 37.77
N HIS A 195 -42.21 55.58 38.67
CA HIS A 195 -42.36 55.78 40.11
C HIS A 195 -42.18 57.26 40.49
N GLU A 196 -41.22 57.95 39.89
CA GLU A 196 -41.01 59.39 40.12
C GLU A 196 -42.20 60.23 39.64
N ILE A 197 -42.75 59.95 38.46
CA ILE A 197 -43.94 60.62 37.93
C ILE A 197 -45.13 60.43 38.89
N ARG A 198 -45.37 59.20 39.38
CA ARG A 198 -46.46 58.95 40.35
C ARG A 198 -46.26 59.77 41.63
N ARG A 199 -45.04 59.82 42.16
CA ARG A 199 -44.74 60.63 43.35
C ARG A 199 -45.03 62.12 43.13
N LEU A 200 -44.61 62.66 41.98
CA LEU A 200 -44.88 64.06 41.61
C LEU A 200 -46.38 64.33 41.37
N GLN A 201 -47.11 63.35 40.84
CA GLN A 201 -48.58 63.44 40.69
C GLN A 201 -49.27 63.49 42.06
N GLU A 202 -48.90 62.61 42.99
CA GLU A 202 -49.40 62.63 44.37
C GLU A 202 -49.10 63.98 45.06
N GLU A 203 -47.88 64.51 44.89
CA GLU A 203 -47.51 65.84 45.41
C GLU A 203 -48.36 66.96 44.79
N THR A 204 -48.62 66.88 43.48
CA THR A 204 -49.48 67.84 42.77
C THR A 204 -50.93 67.76 43.25
N GLU A 205 -51.46 66.56 43.50
CA GLU A 205 -52.81 66.35 44.05
C GLU A 205 -52.95 66.95 45.45
N VAL A 206 -51.95 66.74 46.32
CA VAL A 206 -51.93 67.35 47.66
C VAL A 206 -51.88 68.87 47.56
N LEU A 207 -51.04 69.43 46.69
CA LEU A 207 -50.98 70.88 46.47
C LEU A 207 -52.32 71.42 45.92
N ASN A 208 -52.97 70.70 45.01
CA ASN A 208 -54.29 71.09 44.50
C ASN A 208 -55.35 71.08 45.60
N GLN A 209 -55.37 70.06 46.47
CA GLN A 209 -56.25 70.01 47.64
C GLN A 209 -56.02 71.22 48.57
N GLN A 210 -54.75 71.56 48.84
CA GLN A 210 -54.41 72.74 49.64
C GLN A 210 -54.90 74.05 48.98
N VAL A 211 -54.78 74.17 47.65
CA VAL A 211 -55.30 75.33 46.91
C VAL A 211 -56.82 75.41 46.98
N GLU A 212 -57.53 74.29 46.86
CA GLU A 212 -58.99 74.23 46.99
C GLU A 212 -59.45 74.60 48.40
N GLU A 213 -58.79 74.09 49.44
CA GLU A 213 -59.04 74.45 50.83
C GLU A 213 -58.84 75.96 51.07
N LEU A 214 -57.73 76.52 50.57
CA LEU A 214 -57.48 77.96 50.63
C LEU A 214 -58.52 78.77 49.86
N ALA A 215 -58.97 78.29 48.70
CA ALA A 215 -60.03 78.92 47.93
C ALA A 215 -61.38 78.89 48.67
N ASN A 216 -61.70 77.79 49.35
CA ASN A 216 -62.91 77.68 50.18
C ASN A 216 -62.83 78.60 51.40
N LEU A 217 -61.68 78.65 52.09
CA LEU A 217 -61.44 79.60 53.18
C LEU A 217 -61.57 81.05 52.71
N LYS A 218 -61.05 81.37 51.52
CA LYS A 218 -61.20 82.67 50.89
C LYS A 218 -62.68 82.99 50.64
N LYS A 219 -63.46 82.08 50.07
CA LYS A 219 -64.91 82.28 49.87
C LYS A 219 -65.66 82.51 51.19
N ILE A 220 -65.29 81.79 52.25
CA ILE A 220 -65.88 81.99 53.58
C ILE A 220 -65.53 83.40 54.09
N ALA A 221 -64.26 83.82 53.95
CA ALA A 221 -63.83 85.16 54.35
C ALA A 221 -64.52 86.27 53.53
N GLU A 222 -64.67 86.08 52.22
CA GLU A 222 -65.41 86.98 51.33
C GLU A 222 -66.88 87.08 51.74
N ARG A 223 -67.54 85.94 51.99
CA ARG A 223 -68.93 85.92 52.48
C ARG A 223 -69.08 86.58 53.85
N GLN A 224 -68.16 86.33 54.79
CA GLN A 224 -68.17 87.00 56.09
C GLN A 224 -67.99 88.51 55.94
N MET A 225 -67.17 88.95 54.99
CA MET A 225 -67.00 90.36 54.66
C MET A 225 -68.28 90.95 54.04
N GLU A 226 -68.94 90.24 53.12
CA GLU A 226 -70.23 90.63 52.55
C GLU A 226 -71.31 90.74 53.64
N GLU A 227 -71.47 89.73 54.51
CA GLU A 227 -72.42 89.76 55.64
C GLU A 227 -72.13 90.93 56.60
N ALA A 228 -70.85 91.25 56.85
CA ALA A 228 -70.48 92.41 57.65
C ALA A 228 -70.81 93.74 56.95
N LEU A 229 -70.62 93.82 55.63
CA LEU A 229 -70.98 94.99 54.82
C LEU A 229 -72.50 95.19 54.74
N GLU A 230 -73.27 94.11 54.56
CA GLU A 230 -74.73 94.11 54.59
C GLU A 230 -75.27 94.51 55.96
N SER A 231 -74.69 93.98 57.04
CA SER A 231 -75.03 94.39 58.41
C SER A 231 -74.77 95.88 58.63
N LEU A 232 -73.63 96.39 58.14
CA LEU A 232 -73.30 97.81 58.22
C LEU A 232 -74.22 98.67 57.35
N GLN A 233 -74.63 98.18 56.17
CA GLN A 233 -75.63 98.83 55.33
C GLN A 233 -76.99 98.84 56.02
N ALA A 234 -77.44 97.74 56.61
CA ALA A 234 -78.67 97.66 57.39
C ALA A 234 -78.63 98.61 58.59
N GLU A 235 -77.49 98.74 59.28
CA GLU A 235 -77.32 99.72 60.36
C GLU A 235 -77.37 101.16 59.83
N ARG A 236 -76.80 101.44 58.65
CA ARG A 236 -76.91 102.75 57.98
C ARG A 236 -78.34 103.03 57.56
N GLU A 237 -79.04 102.08 56.97
CA GLU A 237 -80.45 102.20 56.57
C GLU A 237 -81.35 102.39 57.78
N ALA A 238 -81.13 101.68 58.88
CA ALA A 238 -81.82 101.89 60.14
C ALA A 238 -81.54 103.29 60.71
N LYS A 239 -80.27 103.76 60.69
CA LYS A 239 -79.92 105.14 61.04
C LYS A 239 -80.57 106.17 60.12
N TYR A 240 -80.65 105.92 58.82
CA TYR A 240 -81.33 106.78 57.86
C TYR A 240 -82.84 106.77 58.07
N ALA A 241 -83.45 105.63 58.40
CA ALA A 241 -84.87 105.52 58.71
C ALA A 241 -85.20 106.30 59.98
N LEU A 242 -84.40 106.15 61.04
CA LEU A 242 -84.52 106.95 62.26
C LEU A 242 -84.29 108.44 61.98
N LYS A 243 -83.30 108.79 61.15
CA LYS A 243 -83.08 110.17 60.69
C LYS A 243 -84.28 110.68 59.88
N LYS A 244 -84.90 109.87 59.04
CA LYS A 244 -86.09 110.23 58.25
C LYS A 244 -87.33 110.38 59.12
N GLU A 245 -87.48 109.59 60.18
CA GLU A 245 -88.52 109.79 61.19
C GLU A 245 -88.27 111.08 61.98
N LEU A 246 -87.01 111.38 62.32
CA LEU A 246 -86.63 112.64 62.96
C LEU A 246 -86.84 113.84 62.03
N ASP A 247 -86.41 113.77 60.77
CA ASP A 247 -86.65 114.78 59.74
C ASP A 247 -88.14 114.87 59.42
N GLY A 248 -88.90 113.78 59.50
CA GLY A 248 -90.36 113.77 59.36
C GLY A 248 -91.06 114.45 60.54
N ARG A 249 -90.55 114.28 61.76
CA ARG A 249 -90.97 115.04 62.94
C ARG A 249 -90.60 116.51 62.81
N MET A 250 -89.39 116.81 62.35
CA MET A 250 -88.91 118.16 62.07
C MET A 250 -89.68 118.82 60.91
N ASN A 251 -90.10 118.06 59.89
CA ASN A 251 -90.96 118.52 58.80
C ASN A 251 -92.42 118.68 59.24
N SER A 252 -92.90 117.86 60.17
CA SER A 252 -94.19 118.06 60.81
C SER A 252 -94.22 119.30 61.70
N GLU A 253 -93.06 119.70 62.26
CA GLU A 253 -92.89 120.97 62.97
C GLU A 253 -92.57 122.15 62.02
N SER A 254 -91.92 121.92 60.87
CA SER A 254 -91.58 122.99 59.91
C SER A 254 -92.72 123.31 58.92
N MET A 255 -93.74 122.47 58.80
CA MET A 255 -94.99 122.79 58.08
C MET A 255 -95.86 123.88 58.74
N TYR A 256 -95.48 124.35 59.93
CA TYR A 256 -96.08 125.54 60.56
C TYR A 256 -95.25 126.82 60.43
N ASN A 257 -94.09 126.81 59.79
CA ASN A 257 -93.27 128.00 59.58
C ASN A 257 -92.78 128.12 58.13
N LEU A 258 -93.44 129.01 57.38
CA LEU A 258 -93.08 129.50 56.03
C LEU A 258 -93.15 128.42 54.93
N SER A 259 -94.20 128.29 54.13
CA SER A 259 -94.90 129.38 53.43
C SER A 259 -93.95 130.51 53.01
N ASN A 260 -92.99 130.21 52.12
CA ASN A 260 -92.51 131.09 51.04
C ASN A 260 -91.19 130.54 50.47
N LEU A 261 -91.27 129.75 49.39
CA LEU A 261 -90.50 130.00 48.16
C LEU A 261 -90.88 128.94 47.13
N ALA A 262 -91.92 129.25 46.36
CA ALA A 262 -92.08 128.66 45.06
C ALA A 262 -90.98 129.20 44.13
N MET A 263 -90.56 128.32 43.21
CA MET A 263 -90.11 128.63 41.85
C MET A 263 -88.60 128.79 41.59
N SER A 264 -88.18 128.03 40.56
CA SER A 264 -87.04 128.24 39.65
C SER A 264 -85.73 127.54 39.99
N MET A 265 -85.31 126.56 39.16
CA MET A 265 -84.29 126.78 38.13
C MET A 265 -84.00 125.52 37.30
N LYS A 266 -83.88 125.73 35.99
CA LYS A 266 -83.28 124.87 34.96
C LYS A 266 -81.75 124.84 35.07
N LEU A 267 -81.14 123.95 34.27
CA LEU A 267 -79.73 123.90 33.82
C LEU A 267 -78.75 123.31 34.87
N SER A 268 -77.69 122.55 34.56
CA SER A 268 -76.95 122.32 33.31
C SER A 268 -75.90 121.22 33.54
N GLY A 269 -75.63 120.42 32.49
CA GLY A 269 -74.28 119.98 32.06
C GLY A 269 -73.58 118.87 32.87
N SER A 270 -72.59 118.16 32.33
CA SER A 270 -72.07 117.99 30.96
C SER A 270 -71.06 116.83 31.02
N THR A 271 -70.95 116.03 29.95
CA THR A 271 -69.70 115.67 29.21
C THR A 271 -68.43 115.35 30.02
N ASP A 272 -67.71 114.24 29.79
CA ASP A 272 -67.03 113.86 28.55
C ASP A 272 -66.51 112.41 28.74
N PHE A 273 -66.63 111.51 27.77
CA PHE A 273 -65.72 111.27 26.64
C PHE A 273 -64.30 110.80 27.02
N GLY A 274 -63.93 109.68 26.41
CA GLY A 274 -62.61 109.08 26.44
C GLY A 274 -62.57 107.76 25.69
N GLU A 275 -63.18 107.70 24.50
CA GLU A 275 -62.76 106.77 23.46
C GLU A 275 -61.35 107.18 23.00
N SER A 276 -60.47 106.20 22.80
CA SER A 276 -59.42 106.29 21.81
C SER A 276 -59.35 104.96 21.08
N ASP A 277 -60.01 104.98 19.94
CA ASP A 277 -59.82 104.12 18.78
C ASP A 277 -58.39 104.27 18.21
N GLY A 278 -57.98 103.30 17.38
CA GLY A 278 -56.70 103.35 16.67
C GLY A 278 -56.19 101.99 16.18
N GLU A 279 -56.80 101.53 15.09
CA GLU A 279 -56.41 100.50 14.11
C GLU A 279 -54.89 100.37 13.84
N ASP A 280 -54.37 99.17 13.49
CA ASP A 280 -53.96 98.89 12.09
C ASP A 280 -53.38 97.47 11.85
N GLU A 281 -53.82 96.88 10.74
CA GLU A 281 -53.23 95.94 9.78
C GLU A 281 -52.35 94.72 10.18
N THR A 282 -52.83 93.56 9.71
CA THR A 282 -52.08 92.35 9.30
C THR A 282 -50.89 92.66 8.37
N PRO A 283 -49.82 91.82 8.31
CA PRO A 283 -49.78 90.83 7.20
C PRO A 283 -49.00 89.52 7.53
N VAL A 284 -49.00 88.63 6.53
CA VAL A 284 -48.05 87.51 6.33
C VAL A 284 -48.46 86.14 6.89
N LEU A 285 -49.60 85.65 6.39
CA LEU A 285 -49.74 84.25 6.02
C LEU A 285 -49.16 84.07 4.60
N ARG A 286 -47.95 83.55 4.49
CA ARG A 286 -47.49 82.82 3.29
C ARG A 286 -46.43 81.78 3.62
N ARG A 287 -46.76 80.56 3.20
CA ARG A 287 -45.87 79.59 2.53
C ARG A 287 -44.58 79.21 3.26
N LEU A 288 -44.64 78.09 3.97
CA LEU A 288 -43.55 77.12 4.10
C LEU A 288 -44.13 75.69 4.04
N GLU A 289 -44.83 75.42 2.93
CA GLU A 289 -45.22 74.08 2.46
C GLU A 289 -44.42 73.75 1.18
N SER A 290 -43.14 74.11 1.17
CA SER A 290 -42.26 73.96 0.00
C SER A 290 -40.84 73.57 0.41
N GLU A 291 -40.71 72.46 1.13
CA GLU A 291 -39.43 71.83 1.48
C GLU A 291 -39.40 70.32 1.19
N LEU A 292 -40.20 69.83 0.22
CA LEU A 292 -40.19 68.40 -0.16
C LEU A 292 -39.89 68.11 -1.63
N MET A 293 -39.56 69.09 -2.47
CA MET A 293 -39.26 68.82 -3.89
C MET A 293 -38.24 69.81 -4.45
N SER A 294 -36.93 69.56 -4.25
CA SER A 294 -35.86 70.06 -5.15
C SER A 294 -34.46 69.72 -4.62
N ALA A 295 -33.91 68.57 -5.02
CA ALA A 295 -32.47 68.39 -5.31
C ALA A 295 -32.23 66.97 -5.84
N GLY A 296 -32.76 66.69 -7.04
CA GLY A 296 -32.39 65.54 -7.85
C GLY A 296 -31.86 66.03 -9.19
N GLY A 297 -30.64 65.61 -9.52
CA GLY A 297 -29.93 65.91 -10.77
C GLY A 297 -28.55 66.50 -10.46
N GLY A 298 -27.42 65.96 -10.89
CA GLY A 298 -27.12 64.95 -11.90
C GLY A 298 -25.79 65.37 -12.52
N THR A 299 -24.80 64.47 -12.57
CA THR A 299 -23.55 64.72 -13.30
C THR A 299 -23.02 63.41 -13.88
N GLU A 300 -23.08 63.33 -15.22
CA GLU A 300 -22.23 62.43 -16.02
C GLU A 300 -20.81 63.03 -16.10
N LEU A 301 -19.79 62.19 -15.90
CA LEU A 301 -18.61 61.99 -16.78
C LEU A 301 -17.48 61.36 -15.96
N GLY A 302 -17.26 60.08 -16.19
CA GLY A 302 -16.05 59.38 -15.79
C GLY A 302 -16.11 57.97 -16.36
N GLY A 303 -15.30 57.67 -17.37
CA GLY A 303 -15.11 56.30 -17.85
C GLY A 303 -14.69 55.44 -16.66
N ASP A 304 -15.61 54.58 -16.24
CA ASP A 304 -15.59 53.99 -14.92
C ASP A 304 -14.84 52.66 -14.95
N LEU A 305 -13.66 52.63 -14.32
CA LEU A 305 -12.88 51.42 -14.03
C LEU A 305 -13.72 50.34 -13.32
N PHE A 306 -14.84 50.73 -12.69
CA PHE A 306 -15.79 49.79 -12.09
C PHE A 306 -16.57 48.98 -13.14
N SER A 307 -16.88 49.51 -14.33
CA SER A 307 -17.61 48.73 -15.35
C SER A 307 -16.79 47.55 -15.90
N GLU A 308 -15.47 47.69 -15.96
CA GLU A 308 -14.56 46.68 -16.50
C GLU A 308 -14.11 45.65 -15.45
N ILE A 309 -13.92 46.09 -14.19
CA ILE A 309 -13.69 45.20 -13.05
C ILE A 309 -14.94 44.38 -12.74
N HIS A 310 -16.13 45.02 -12.74
CA HIS A 310 -17.38 44.33 -12.46
C HIS A 310 -17.72 43.31 -13.54
N LEU A 311 -17.37 43.51 -14.82
CA LEU A 311 -17.61 42.50 -15.86
C LEU A 311 -16.71 41.26 -15.68
N ASN A 312 -15.46 41.44 -15.28
CA ASN A 312 -14.56 40.33 -15.00
C ASN A 312 -14.89 39.61 -13.69
N GLU A 313 -15.33 40.33 -12.66
CA GLU A 313 -15.83 39.75 -11.43
C GLU A 313 -17.16 39.02 -11.65
N LEU A 314 -18.06 39.59 -12.45
CA LEU A 314 -19.34 38.99 -12.82
C LEU A 314 -19.14 37.73 -13.66
N ARG A 315 -18.22 37.71 -14.64
CA ARG A 315 -17.85 36.48 -15.37
C ARG A 315 -17.19 35.42 -14.47
N LYS A 316 -16.39 35.83 -13.47
CA LYS A 316 -15.83 34.89 -12.48
C LYS A 316 -16.92 34.32 -11.57
N LEU A 317 -17.91 35.12 -11.20
CA LEU A 317 -19.06 34.69 -10.41
C LEU A 317 -19.99 33.79 -11.23
N GLU A 318 -20.24 34.10 -12.50
CA GLU A 318 -20.97 33.23 -13.44
C GLU A 318 -20.28 31.88 -13.58
N LYS A 319 -18.96 31.85 -13.80
CA LYS A 319 -18.22 30.59 -13.88
C LYS A 319 -18.28 29.78 -12.59
N LYS A 320 -18.14 30.44 -11.43
CA LYS A 320 -18.31 29.77 -10.12
C LYS A 320 -19.74 29.28 -9.90
N LEU A 321 -20.74 29.98 -10.43
CA LEU A 321 -22.13 29.57 -10.38
C LEU A 321 -22.37 28.34 -11.27
N GLU A 322 -21.83 28.31 -12.49
CA GLU A 322 -21.87 27.15 -13.39
C GLU A 322 -21.17 25.93 -12.79
N GLU A 323 -19.98 26.12 -12.19
CA GLU A 323 -19.25 25.06 -11.48
C GLU A 323 -20.07 24.53 -10.28
N ALA A 324 -20.67 25.42 -9.48
CA ALA A 324 -21.54 25.03 -8.37
C ALA A 324 -22.84 24.35 -8.83
N GLU A 325 -23.42 24.77 -9.95
CA GLU A 325 -24.58 24.12 -10.56
C GLU A 325 -24.23 22.72 -11.11
N HIS A 326 -23.03 22.55 -11.67
CA HIS A 326 -22.55 21.25 -12.12
C HIS A 326 -22.32 20.29 -10.94
N GLU A 327 -21.64 20.74 -9.88
CA GLU A 327 -21.44 19.97 -8.65
C GLU A 327 -22.78 19.63 -7.98
N LYS A 328 -23.71 20.58 -7.92
CA LYS A 328 -25.07 20.33 -7.42
C LYS A 328 -25.77 19.24 -8.23
N ASN A 329 -25.67 19.28 -9.56
CA ASN A 329 -26.27 18.25 -10.41
C ASN A 329 -25.62 16.88 -10.18
N GLN A 330 -24.30 16.81 -10.08
CA GLN A 330 -23.56 15.56 -9.80
C GLN A 330 -23.89 14.99 -8.41
N LEU A 331 -23.98 15.84 -7.39
CA LEU A 331 -24.41 15.41 -6.05
C LEU A 331 -25.87 14.95 -6.05
N THR A 332 -26.73 15.59 -6.86
CA THR A 332 -28.13 15.17 -7.01
C THR A 332 -28.24 13.82 -7.70
N THR A 333 -27.41 13.54 -8.72
CA THR A 333 -27.38 12.22 -9.36
C THR A 333 -26.83 11.15 -8.42
N ASN A 334 -25.74 11.42 -7.69
CA ASN A 334 -25.19 10.47 -6.72
C ASN A 334 -26.16 10.20 -5.56
N LEU A 335 -26.87 11.22 -5.09
CA LEU A 335 -27.92 11.06 -4.09
C LEU A 335 -29.05 10.18 -4.61
N LYS A 336 -29.46 10.37 -5.87
CA LYS A 336 -30.50 9.55 -6.50
C LYS A 336 -30.05 8.10 -6.66
N GLU A 337 -28.83 7.85 -7.13
CA GLU A 337 -28.27 6.50 -7.26
C GLU A 337 -28.12 5.80 -5.90
N SER A 338 -27.68 6.54 -4.88
CA SER A 338 -27.62 6.03 -3.51
C SER A 338 -29.00 5.73 -2.93
N GLN A 339 -30.01 6.57 -3.20
CA GLN A 339 -31.41 6.33 -2.84
C GLN A 339 -31.99 5.11 -3.56
N GLU A 340 -31.76 4.97 -4.87
CA GLU A 340 -32.18 3.80 -5.65
C GLU A 340 -31.52 2.51 -5.14
N GLY A 341 -30.22 2.56 -4.80
CA GLY A 341 -29.51 1.44 -4.18
C GLY A 341 -30.06 1.07 -2.79
N LEU A 342 -30.41 2.09 -1.97
CA LEU A 342 -31.02 1.87 -0.67
C LEU A 342 -32.43 1.30 -0.80
N GLU A 343 -33.26 1.78 -1.73
CA GLU A 343 -34.58 1.22 -2.01
C GLU A 343 -34.49 -0.23 -2.47
N LYS A 344 -33.50 -0.58 -3.30
CA LYS A 344 -33.27 -1.95 -3.75
C LYS A 344 -32.90 -2.88 -2.58
N THR A 345 -31.91 -2.49 -1.77
CA THR A 345 -31.48 -3.28 -0.61
C THR A 345 -32.57 -3.40 0.45
N ARG A 346 -33.36 -2.33 0.65
CA ARG A 346 -34.57 -2.37 1.49
C ARG A 346 -35.62 -3.33 0.93
N GLY A 347 -35.86 -3.32 -0.38
CA GLY A 347 -36.78 -4.25 -1.03
C GLY A 347 -36.35 -5.72 -0.90
N GLU A 348 -35.05 -5.99 -1.02
CA GLU A 348 -34.47 -7.32 -0.78
C GLU A 348 -34.64 -7.75 0.69
N LEU A 349 -34.42 -6.84 1.64
CA LEU A 349 -34.61 -7.08 3.06
C LEU A 349 -36.08 -7.34 3.42
N ASP A 350 -37.01 -6.56 2.86
CA ASP A 350 -38.45 -6.77 3.05
C ASP A 350 -38.90 -8.11 2.47
N ALA A 351 -38.35 -8.52 1.32
CA ALA A 351 -38.59 -9.84 0.73
C ALA A 351 -38.02 -10.98 1.60
N GLN A 352 -36.88 -10.79 2.27
CA GLN A 352 -36.36 -11.74 3.24
C GLN A 352 -37.24 -11.81 4.51
N HIS A 353 -37.67 -10.66 5.03
CA HIS A 353 -38.59 -10.61 6.18
C HIS A 353 -39.92 -11.29 5.88
N ALA A 354 -40.47 -11.11 4.68
CA ALA A 354 -41.69 -11.80 4.25
C ALA A 354 -41.49 -13.33 4.22
N ARG A 355 -40.35 -13.81 3.72
CA ARG A 355 -40.00 -15.25 3.71
C ARG A 355 -39.85 -15.83 5.12
N VAL A 356 -39.15 -15.13 6.01
CA VAL A 356 -39.01 -15.53 7.42
C VAL A 356 -40.36 -15.53 8.15
N SER A 357 -41.19 -14.52 7.90
CA SER A 357 -42.54 -14.44 8.48
C SER A 357 -43.44 -15.58 8.00
N HIS A 358 -43.31 -15.98 6.73
CA HIS A 358 -44.02 -17.13 6.17
C HIS A 358 -43.60 -18.44 6.85
N LEU A 359 -42.29 -18.67 7.03
CA LEU A 359 -41.76 -19.83 7.77
C LEU A 359 -42.26 -19.85 9.22
N LEU A 360 -42.23 -18.71 9.90
CA LEU A 360 -42.73 -18.58 11.28
C LEU A 360 -44.23 -18.88 11.36
N GLY A 361 -45.02 -18.50 10.34
CA GLY A 361 -46.43 -18.81 10.21
C GLY A 361 -46.69 -20.32 10.15
N HIS A 362 -45.97 -21.04 9.29
CA HIS A 362 -46.05 -22.50 9.18
C HIS A 362 -45.62 -23.21 10.47
N ILE A 363 -44.53 -22.76 11.11
CA ILE A 363 -44.09 -23.29 12.40
C ILE A 363 -45.18 -23.06 13.47
N SER A 364 -45.77 -21.87 13.51
CA SER A 364 -46.86 -21.55 14.43
C SER A 364 -48.12 -22.38 14.18
N ALA A 365 -48.43 -22.70 12.92
CA ALA A 365 -49.53 -23.59 12.57
C ALA A 365 -49.26 -25.02 13.06
N LEU A 366 -48.03 -25.52 12.89
CA LEU A 366 -47.59 -26.81 13.42
C LEU A 366 -47.63 -26.85 14.96
N VAL A 367 -47.20 -25.78 15.64
CA VAL A 367 -47.28 -25.67 17.11
C VAL A 367 -48.73 -25.64 17.59
N LYS A 368 -49.62 -24.88 16.94
CA LYS A 368 -51.06 -24.89 17.27
C LYS A 368 -51.70 -26.25 17.01
N LEU A 369 -51.30 -26.94 15.94
CA LEU A 369 -51.74 -28.31 15.69
C LEU A 369 -51.22 -29.24 16.79
N HIS A 370 -50.01 -29.04 17.31
CA HIS A 370 -49.43 -29.80 18.41
C HIS A 370 -50.19 -29.55 19.74
N ASP A 371 -50.40 -28.29 20.12
CA ASP A 371 -51.07 -27.86 21.37
C ASP A 371 -52.56 -28.25 21.45
N GLN A 372 -53.21 -28.58 20.33
CA GLN A 372 -54.55 -29.19 20.32
C GLN A 372 -54.58 -30.63 20.87
N GLU A 373 -53.47 -31.13 21.42
CA GLU A 373 -53.43 -32.28 22.32
C GLU A 373 -54.25 -32.02 23.59
N ASN A 374 -55.50 -32.46 23.60
CA ASN A 374 -56.15 -32.90 24.83
C ASN A 374 -56.07 -34.44 24.89
N PRO A 375 -55.11 -35.04 25.61
CA PRO A 375 -55.07 -36.48 25.87
C PRO A 375 -56.09 -36.92 26.93
N SER A 376 -57.24 -36.25 27.01
CA SER A 376 -58.20 -36.42 28.09
C SER A 376 -59.62 -36.46 27.55
N GLN A 377 -59.95 -37.60 26.94
CA GLN A 377 -61.22 -38.33 27.04
C GLN A 377 -61.29 -39.26 25.85
N MET A 378 -61.23 -40.57 26.09
CA MET A 378 -62.12 -41.51 25.41
C MET A 378 -61.99 -42.91 25.99
N ASN A 379 -63.10 -43.41 26.54
CA ASN A 379 -63.27 -44.82 26.88
C ASN A 379 -63.44 -45.62 25.58
N ALA A 380 -62.80 -46.79 25.52
CA ALA A 380 -62.60 -47.59 24.31
C ALA A 380 -63.84 -48.42 23.85
N GLU A 381 -65.04 -48.13 24.35
CA GLU A 381 -66.22 -48.99 24.10
C GLU A 381 -67.06 -48.58 22.88
N ASP A 382 -66.96 -47.35 22.40
CA ASP A 382 -67.72 -46.87 21.23
C ASP A 382 -66.88 -46.90 19.95
N THR A 383 -67.10 -47.91 19.10
CA THR A 383 -66.43 -48.06 17.80
C THR A 383 -66.63 -46.84 16.88
N ALA A 384 -67.80 -46.19 16.92
CA ALA A 384 -68.07 -44.95 16.16
C ALA A 384 -67.22 -43.77 16.63
N ASN A 385 -67.01 -43.63 17.94
CA ASN A 385 -66.17 -42.57 18.48
C ASN A 385 -64.70 -42.82 18.13
N LEU A 386 -64.25 -44.09 18.15
CA LEU A 386 -62.88 -44.46 17.76
C LEU A 386 -62.62 -44.16 16.28
N VAL A 387 -63.56 -44.47 15.40
CA VAL A 387 -63.47 -44.13 13.96
C VAL A 387 -63.40 -42.60 13.78
N SER A 388 -64.25 -41.84 14.47
CA SER A 388 -64.22 -40.37 14.38
C SER A 388 -62.91 -39.77 14.91
N PHE A 389 -62.29 -40.38 15.92
CA PHE A 389 -61.01 -39.97 16.49
C PHE A 389 -59.86 -40.27 15.52
N LEU A 390 -59.83 -41.47 14.94
CA LEU A 390 -58.84 -41.86 13.94
C LEU A 390 -58.95 -40.99 12.68
N GLU A 391 -60.16 -40.62 12.27
CA GLU A 391 -60.39 -39.73 11.14
C GLU A 391 -59.87 -38.31 11.44
N LYS A 392 -60.12 -37.77 12.65
CA LYS A 392 -59.52 -36.51 13.12
C LYS A 392 -58.00 -36.56 13.14
N GLN A 393 -57.40 -37.64 13.66
CA GLN A 393 -55.95 -37.78 13.68
C GLN A 393 -55.36 -37.90 12.26
N LYS A 394 -56.03 -38.65 11.37
CA LYS A 394 -55.63 -38.73 9.96
C LYS A 394 -55.64 -37.36 9.30
N THR A 395 -56.68 -36.54 9.51
CA THR A 395 -56.74 -35.18 8.96
C THR A 395 -55.64 -34.28 9.54
N ARG A 396 -55.31 -34.39 10.83
CA ARG A 396 -54.21 -33.66 11.48
C ARG A 396 -52.85 -34.02 10.89
N TYR A 397 -52.55 -35.31 10.74
CA TYR A 397 -51.31 -35.75 10.10
C TYR A 397 -51.23 -35.31 8.63
N GLN A 398 -52.35 -35.29 7.91
CA GLN A 398 -52.40 -34.77 6.54
C GLN A 398 -52.08 -33.27 6.48
N VAL A 399 -52.63 -32.45 7.37
CA VAL A 399 -52.32 -31.01 7.44
C VAL A 399 -50.86 -30.80 7.85
N ALA A 400 -50.37 -31.46 8.91
CA ALA A 400 -48.97 -31.36 9.32
C ALA A 400 -47.99 -31.80 8.21
N SER A 401 -48.32 -32.85 7.45
CA SER A 401 -47.52 -33.30 6.31
C SER A 401 -47.49 -32.27 5.17
N LYS A 402 -48.58 -31.52 4.93
CA LYS A 402 -48.62 -30.44 3.94
C LYS A 402 -47.75 -29.26 4.39
N GLU A 403 -47.92 -28.81 5.63
CA GLU A 403 -47.13 -27.72 6.23
C GLU A 403 -45.62 -28.04 6.23
N ILE A 404 -45.23 -29.28 6.57
CA ILE A 404 -43.84 -29.73 6.50
C ILE A 404 -43.32 -29.75 5.05
N SER A 405 -44.16 -30.10 4.08
CA SER A 405 -43.77 -30.11 2.66
C SER A 405 -43.57 -28.68 2.13
N GLU A 406 -44.43 -27.75 2.54
CA GLU A 406 -44.33 -26.33 2.19
C GLU A 406 -43.13 -25.64 2.87
N LEU A 407 -42.85 -25.99 4.14
CA LEU A 407 -41.62 -25.59 4.83
C LEU A 407 -40.37 -26.10 4.11
N LYS A 408 -40.35 -27.38 3.70
CA LYS A 408 -39.23 -27.95 2.95
C LYS A 408 -39.02 -27.24 1.61
N LYS A 409 -40.10 -26.94 0.89
CA LYS A 409 -40.02 -26.18 -0.36
C LYS A 409 -39.46 -24.77 -0.12
N SER A 410 -39.99 -24.07 0.87
CA SER A 410 -39.52 -22.72 1.23
C SER A 410 -38.05 -22.71 1.67
N LEU A 411 -37.58 -23.76 2.36
CA LEU A 411 -36.18 -23.93 2.75
C LEU A 411 -35.27 -24.15 1.53
N ILE A 412 -35.70 -24.95 0.56
CA ILE A 412 -34.99 -25.18 -0.70
C ILE A 412 -34.91 -23.89 -1.52
N ASP A 413 -36.00 -23.11 -1.59
CA ASP A 413 -36.03 -21.85 -2.32
C ASP A 413 -35.10 -20.80 -1.68
N ILE A 414 -35.03 -20.75 -0.34
CA ILE A 414 -34.07 -19.91 0.39
C ILE A 414 -32.63 -20.40 0.14
N GLN A 415 -32.39 -21.70 0.27
CA GLN A 415 -31.07 -22.29 0.05
C GLN A 415 -30.55 -22.02 -1.37
N ASN A 416 -31.40 -22.15 -2.39
CA ASN A 416 -31.05 -21.83 -3.77
C ASN A 416 -30.78 -20.33 -3.98
N SER A 417 -31.47 -19.44 -3.26
CA SER A 417 -31.23 -18.00 -3.31
C SER A 417 -29.94 -17.55 -2.61
N GLU A 418 -29.50 -18.27 -1.56
CA GLU A 418 -28.25 -18.00 -0.84
C GLU A 418 -27.03 -18.71 -1.44
N SER A 419 -27.21 -19.93 -1.97
CA SER A 419 -26.11 -20.77 -2.48
C SER A 419 -25.50 -20.25 -3.78
N GLY A 420 -26.22 -19.46 -4.57
CA GLY A 420 -25.71 -18.91 -5.82
C GLY A 420 -24.77 -17.71 -5.65
N SER A 421 -24.95 -16.90 -4.59
CA SER A 421 -24.21 -15.64 -4.43
C SER A 421 -23.31 -15.61 -3.19
N ALA A 422 -23.71 -16.21 -2.07
CA ALA A 422 -22.92 -16.19 -0.85
C ALA A 422 -21.85 -17.29 -0.83
N SER A 423 -22.15 -18.47 -1.37
CA SER A 423 -21.17 -19.57 -1.43
C SER A 423 -20.01 -19.28 -2.39
N ASP A 424 -20.30 -18.61 -3.51
CA ASP A 424 -19.27 -18.26 -4.50
C ASP A 424 -18.38 -17.12 -3.99
N ALA A 425 -18.97 -16.10 -3.35
CA ALA A 425 -18.23 -15.03 -2.68
C ALA A 425 -17.34 -15.55 -1.53
N VAL A 426 -17.83 -16.48 -0.72
CA VAL A 426 -17.03 -17.09 0.36
C VAL A 426 -15.90 -17.97 -0.19
N GLN A 427 -16.12 -18.66 -1.31
CA GLN A 427 -15.09 -19.48 -1.95
C GLN A 427 -14.02 -18.60 -2.63
N GLN A 428 -14.41 -17.49 -3.26
CA GLN A 428 -13.49 -16.48 -3.79
C GLN A 428 -12.62 -15.87 -2.68
N LEU A 429 -13.22 -15.44 -1.58
CA LEU A 429 -12.48 -14.90 -0.43
C LEU A 429 -11.51 -15.93 0.17
N ARG A 430 -11.87 -17.21 0.22
CA ARG A 430 -10.96 -18.27 0.68
C ARG A 430 -9.77 -18.46 -0.26
N ASN A 431 -10.00 -18.43 -1.57
CA ASN A 431 -8.94 -18.53 -2.56
C ASN A 431 -8.02 -17.31 -2.49
N GLU A 432 -8.57 -16.10 -2.36
CA GLU A 432 -7.81 -14.87 -2.19
C GLU A 432 -6.94 -14.92 -0.93
N VAL A 433 -7.50 -15.32 0.21
CA VAL A 433 -6.74 -15.49 1.46
C VAL A 433 -5.62 -16.53 1.31
N ALA A 434 -5.84 -17.63 0.59
CA ALA A 434 -4.80 -18.62 0.31
C ALA A 434 -3.67 -18.05 -0.56
N THR A 435 -4.01 -17.28 -1.60
CA THR A 435 -3.00 -16.63 -2.45
C THR A 435 -2.21 -15.55 -1.71
N ILE A 436 -2.86 -14.76 -0.85
CA ILE A 436 -2.19 -13.75 -0.01
C ILE A 436 -1.24 -14.43 0.98
N ARG A 437 -1.64 -15.55 1.58
CA ARG A 437 -0.78 -16.34 2.46
C ARG A 437 0.46 -16.88 1.75
N SER A 438 0.31 -17.41 0.53
CA SER A 438 1.46 -17.86 -0.27
C SER A 438 2.40 -16.70 -0.57
N ARG A 439 1.86 -15.56 -1.02
CA ARG A 439 2.66 -14.35 -1.31
C ARG A 439 3.37 -13.80 -0.08
N LEU A 440 2.74 -13.87 1.09
CA LEU A 440 3.35 -13.45 2.35
C LEU A 440 4.55 -14.35 2.70
N VAL A 441 4.40 -15.67 2.60
CA VAL A 441 5.51 -16.62 2.85
C VAL A 441 6.65 -16.40 1.86
N ASP A 442 6.35 -16.19 0.57
CA ASP A 442 7.37 -15.89 -0.44
C ASP A 442 8.09 -14.55 -0.17
N ALA A 443 7.36 -13.53 0.29
CA ALA A 443 7.93 -12.24 0.67
C ALA A 443 8.80 -12.33 1.93
N GLU A 444 8.36 -13.09 2.95
CA GLU A 444 9.14 -13.37 4.15
C GLU A 444 10.43 -14.12 3.81
N GLN A 445 10.36 -15.15 2.96
CA GLN A 445 11.54 -15.89 2.51
C GLN A 445 12.50 -14.99 1.73
N LYS A 446 12.01 -14.14 0.83
CA LYS A 446 12.84 -13.15 0.12
C LYS A 446 13.48 -12.14 1.07
N SER A 447 12.75 -11.69 2.10
CA SER A 447 13.29 -10.78 3.10
C SER A 447 14.41 -11.44 3.92
N ILE A 448 14.28 -12.72 4.27
CA ILE A 448 15.33 -13.47 4.97
C ILE A 448 16.55 -13.64 4.07
N ASP A 449 16.35 -13.97 2.80
CA ASP A 449 17.44 -14.14 1.83
C ASP A 449 18.19 -12.82 1.58
N LEU A 450 17.48 -11.70 1.41
CA LEU A 450 18.08 -10.37 1.30
C LEU A 450 18.84 -9.96 2.58
N ALA A 451 18.30 -10.26 3.76
CA ALA A 451 19.00 -9.97 5.02
C ALA A 451 20.30 -10.77 5.15
N ASN A 452 20.31 -12.02 4.69
CA ASN A 452 21.52 -12.85 4.63
C ASN A 452 22.53 -12.27 3.63
N ASP A 453 22.08 -11.87 2.44
CA ASP A 453 22.95 -11.26 1.42
C ASP A 453 23.56 -9.94 1.93
N VAL A 454 22.81 -9.09 2.63
CA VAL A 454 23.33 -7.87 3.27
C VAL A 454 24.41 -8.19 4.32
N ASN A 455 24.22 -9.24 5.11
CA ASN A 455 25.22 -9.66 6.10
C ASN A 455 26.50 -10.17 5.40
N VAL A 456 26.37 -10.96 4.33
CA VAL A 456 27.51 -11.42 3.53
C VAL A 456 28.24 -10.25 2.87
N LEU A 457 27.52 -9.28 2.30
CA LEU A 457 28.10 -8.05 1.72
C LEU A 457 28.82 -7.22 2.79
N SER A 458 28.28 -7.11 3.99
CA SER A 458 28.93 -6.45 5.12
C SER A 458 30.26 -7.14 5.50
N GLN A 459 30.27 -8.47 5.56
CA GLN A 459 31.51 -9.25 5.80
C GLN A 459 32.55 -9.05 4.68
N MET A 460 32.11 -8.99 3.43
CA MET A 460 32.99 -8.70 2.29
C MET A 460 33.56 -7.27 2.36
N MET A 461 32.73 -6.28 2.74
CA MET A 461 33.15 -4.89 2.90
C MET A 461 34.19 -4.76 4.03
N ASN A 462 33.95 -5.37 5.19
CA ASN A 462 34.90 -5.36 6.30
C ASN A 462 36.22 -6.04 5.93
N SER A 463 36.17 -7.16 5.20
CA SER A 463 37.37 -7.85 4.73
C SER A 463 38.17 -6.99 3.74
N ARG A 464 37.46 -6.29 2.84
CA ARG A 464 38.07 -5.37 1.89
C ARG A 464 38.68 -4.16 2.59
N GLU A 465 37.98 -3.58 3.56
CA GLU A 465 38.48 -2.46 4.36
C GLU A 465 39.74 -2.83 5.14
N GLY A 466 39.77 -4.02 5.76
CA GLY A 466 40.96 -4.57 6.39
C GLY A 466 42.13 -4.70 5.41
N SER A 467 41.91 -5.30 4.23
CA SER A 467 42.95 -5.42 3.21
C SER A 467 43.44 -4.06 2.69
N MET A 468 42.53 -3.09 2.54
CA MET A 468 42.86 -1.74 2.10
C MET A 468 43.67 -0.99 3.16
N SER A 469 43.32 -1.15 4.44
CA SER A 469 44.08 -0.61 5.57
C SER A 469 45.51 -1.15 5.60
N ILE A 470 45.68 -2.47 5.43
CA ILE A 470 47.01 -3.10 5.32
C ILE A 470 47.79 -2.52 4.15
N THR A 471 47.22 -2.46 2.94
CA THR A 471 47.92 -1.89 1.78
C THR A 471 48.26 -0.40 1.94
N LYS A 472 47.41 0.36 2.66
CA LYS A 472 47.67 1.77 2.97
C LYS A 472 48.83 1.90 3.95
N ASN A 473 48.92 1.01 4.95
CA ASN A 473 50.04 0.95 5.88
C ASN A 473 51.34 0.57 5.16
N ASP A 474 51.32 -0.50 4.35
CA ASP A 474 52.47 -0.95 3.55
C ASP A 474 52.96 0.16 2.61
N LEU A 475 52.06 0.89 1.95
CA LEU A 475 52.41 2.03 1.11
C LEU A 475 53.02 3.18 1.93
N GLY A 476 52.54 3.40 3.16
CA GLY A 476 53.13 4.33 4.12
C GLY A 476 54.56 3.93 4.46
N THR A 477 54.80 2.67 4.80
CA THR A 477 56.13 2.12 5.09
C THR A 477 57.07 2.25 3.89
N ILE A 478 56.62 1.88 2.69
CA ILE A 478 57.41 2.03 1.45
C ILE A 478 57.72 3.50 1.18
N SER A 479 56.75 4.40 1.40
CA SER A 479 56.98 5.84 1.26
C SER A 479 58.01 6.37 2.25
N GLU A 480 58.07 5.81 3.46
CA GLU A 480 59.05 6.16 4.48
C GLU A 480 60.44 5.63 4.13
N GLU A 481 60.55 4.37 3.70
CA GLU A 481 61.79 3.77 3.19
C GLU A 481 62.33 4.55 1.96
N LEU A 482 61.45 4.95 1.04
CA LEU A 482 61.81 5.75 -0.12
C LEU A 482 62.29 7.15 0.28
N ALA A 483 61.66 7.77 1.29
CA ALA A 483 62.11 9.05 1.83
C ALA A 483 63.48 8.93 2.52
N GLN A 484 63.73 7.84 3.25
CA GLN A 484 65.03 7.54 3.85
C GLN A 484 66.10 7.32 2.77
N LEU A 485 65.79 6.56 1.72
CA LEU A 485 66.69 6.33 0.59
C LEU A 485 67.01 7.64 -0.13
N TYR A 486 66.00 8.46 -0.39
CA TYR A 486 66.15 9.79 -1.00
C TYR A 486 67.05 10.69 -0.13
N HIS A 487 66.83 10.71 1.18
CA HIS A 487 67.69 11.44 2.11
C HIS A 487 69.14 10.94 2.05
N HIS A 488 69.34 9.61 2.01
CA HIS A 488 70.68 9.03 1.94
C HIS A 488 71.40 9.41 0.64
N VAL A 489 70.73 9.31 -0.51
CA VAL A 489 71.29 9.70 -1.82
C VAL A 489 71.64 11.19 -1.86
N CYS A 490 70.75 12.08 -1.39
CA CYS A 490 71.04 13.51 -1.28
C CYS A 490 72.25 13.79 -0.38
N THR A 491 72.37 13.07 0.75
CA THR A 491 73.50 13.21 1.68
C THR A 491 74.82 12.78 1.05
N VAL A 492 74.82 11.67 0.31
CA VAL A 492 76.01 11.16 -0.39
C VAL A 492 76.44 12.08 -1.54
N ASN A 493 75.48 12.74 -2.20
CA ASN A 493 75.74 13.66 -3.30
C ASN A 493 76.01 15.12 -2.86
N GLY A 494 75.90 15.43 -1.56
CA GLY A 494 76.11 16.78 -1.03
C GLY A 494 75.00 17.78 -1.35
N GLU A 495 73.82 17.31 -1.74
CA GLU A 495 72.63 18.10 -2.06
C GLU A 495 71.67 18.16 -0.87
N THR A 496 70.93 19.27 -0.70
CA THR A 496 69.88 19.36 0.32
C THR A 496 68.57 18.74 -0.18
N PRO A 497 67.98 17.76 0.54
CA PRO A 497 66.73 17.12 0.12
C PRO A 497 65.58 18.13 -0.01
N SER A 498 64.73 17.98 -1.03
CA SER A 498 63.58 18.88 -1.20
C SER A 498 62.50 18.61 -0.13
N ARG A 499 62.01 19.69 0.50
CA ARG A 499 61.04 19.62 1.62
C ARG A 499 59.69 19.04 1.22
N VAL A 500 59.26 19.30 -0.02
CA VAL A 500 57.99 18.79 -0.58
C VAL A 500 58.00 17.26 -0.66
N MET A 501 59.11 16.65 -1.10
CA MET A 501 59.23 15.18 -1.18
C MET A 501 59.24 14.50 0.19
N LEU A 502 59.73 15.18 1.23
CA LEU A 502 59.70 14.70 2.62
C LEU A 502 58.37 14.97 3.34
N ASP A 503 57.60 15.96 2.91
CA ASP A 503 56.29 16.24 3.53
C ASP A 503 55.23 15.23 3.08
N HIS A 504 55.38 14.62 1.89
CA HIS A 504 54.52 13.52 1.43
C HIS A 504 54.60 12.25 2.28
N SER A 505 55.76 11.94 2.88
CA SER A 505 55.87 10.81 3.83
C SER A 505 55.22 11.11 5.17
N LYS A 506 55.13 12.39 5.58
CA LYS A 506 54.49 12.82 6.82
C LYS A 506 52.97 12.89 6.74
N GLN A 507 52.42 13.14 5.54
CA GLN A 507 50.96 13.22 5.34
C GLN A 507 50.26 11.88 5.60
N GLY A 508 50.96 10.74 5.45
CA GLY A 508 50.44 9.39 5.72
C GLY A 508 50.16 9.10 7.21
N HIS A 509 50.73 9.88 8.12
CA HIS A 509 50.67 9.63 9.57
C HIS A 509 49.45 10.24 10.30
N THR A 510 48.56 10.95 9.59
CA THR A 510 47.48 11.75 10.23
C THR A 510 46.09 11.12 10.18
N ALA A 511 45.98 9.82 9.94
CA ALA A 511 44.72 9.10 10.08
C ALA A 511 44.92 7.86 10.96
N ASP A 512 44.39 7.99 12.18
CA ASP A 512 43.93 6.93 13.07
C ASP A 512 45.00 6.14 13.87
N LYS A 513 45.22 6.57 15.12
CA LYS A 513 45.73 5.72 16.19
C LYS A 513 44.52 5.11 16.90
N GLY A 514 43.97 4.06 16.31
CA GLY A 514 43.02 3.15 16.96
C GLY A 514 43.66 1.76 17.05
N ASP A 515 43.89 1.32 18.28
CA ASP A 515 44.20 -0.04 18.76
C ASP A 515 44.84 -1.04 17.77
N GLU A 516 46.16 -1.24 17.91
CA GLU A 516 46.89 -2.37 17.35
C GLU A 516 46.55 -3.65 18.13
N GLU A 517 45.62 -4.46 17.61
CA GLU A 517 45.62 -5.90 17.88
C GLU A 517 46.46 -6.63 16.81
N ASP A 518 47.32 -7.50 17.32
CA ASP A 518 48.38 -8.25 16.65
C ASP A 518 47.82 -9.25 15.62
N HIS A 519 47.47 -8.78 14.41
CA HIS A 519 47.06 -9.64 13.30
C HIS A 519 48.23 -9.88 12.33
N LYS A 520 48.78 -11.11 12.39
CA LYS A 520 49.73 -11.67 11.42
C LYS A 520 49.36 -11.31 9.97
N PRO A 521 50.34 -11.02 9.09
CA PRO A 521 50.08 -10.76 7.68
C PRO A 521 49.56 -12.05 7.03
N SER A 522 48.26 -12.12 6.81
CA SER A 522 47.66 -13.15 5.97
C SER A 522 47.97 -12.80 4.52
N SER A 523 48.53 -13.76 3.78
CA SER A 523 48.94 -13.58 2.39
C SER A 523 47.78 -13.03 1.54
N PRO A 524 48.01 -12.10 0.60
CA PRO A 524 46.97 -11.50 -0.25
C PRO A 524 46.15 -12.54 -1.02
N THR A 525 46.75 -13.71 -1.30
CA THR A 525 46.07 -14.87 -1.90
C THR A 525 44.91 -15.40 -1.05
N LEU A 526 45.05 -15.46 0.28
CA LEU A 526 44.01 -15.96 1.19
C LEU A 526 42.82 -14.99 1.29
N ALA A 527 43.07 -13.68 1.24
CA ALA A 527 42.01 -12.66 1.24
C ALA A 527 41.17 -12.71 -0.05
N ALA A 528 41.81 -12.92 -1.20
CA ALA A 528 41.13 -13.13 -2.47
C ALA A 528 40.25 -14.39 -2.46
N THR A 529 40.78 -15.52 -1.95
CA THR A 529 40.02 -16.78 -1.85
C THR A 529 38.82 -16.65 -0.91
N ASN A 530 38.95 -15.91 0.19
CA ASN A 530 37.84 -15.69 1.13
C ASN A 530 36.74 -14.79 0.54
N LEU A 531 37.09 -13.76 -0.23
CA LEU A 531 36.11 -12.93 -0.94
C LEU A 531 35.35 -13.72 -2.00
N GLU A 532 36.03 -14.62 -2.71
CA GLU A 532 35.39 -15.48 -3.72
C GLU A 532 34.49 -16.54 -3.07
N ALA A 533 34.89 -17.09 -1.92
CA ALA A 533 34.06 -17.99 -1.12
C ALA A 533 32.82 -17.30 -0.51
N LEU A 534 32.92 -16.02 -0.13
CA LEU A 534 31.78 -15.21 0.32
C LEU A 534 30.84 -14.86 -0.83
N ARG A 535 31.39 -14.56 -2.02
CA ARG A 535 30.61 -14.30 -3.23
C ARG A 535 29.73 -15.49 -3.63
N CYS A 536 30.24 -16.72 -3.53
CA CYS A 536 29.45 -17.93 -3.81
C CYS A 536 28.31 -18.19 -2.81
N LYS A 537 28.24 -17.46 -1.69
CA LYS A 537 27.16 -17.58 -0.69
C LYS A 537 26.01 -16.61 -0.93
N LEU A 538 26.13 -15.66 -1.85
CA LEU A 538 25.05 -14.76 -2.24
C LEU A 538 23.97 -15.57 -2.98
N ARG A 539 22.72 -15.45 -2.54
CA ARG A 539 21.58 -16.10 -3.21
C ARG A 539 21.03 -15.31 -4.38
N THR A 540 21.23 -14.00 -4.37
CA THR A 540 20.84 -13.13 -5.48
C THR A 540 22.05 -12.85 -6.37
N ASP A 541 21.94 -13.25 -7.64
CA ASP A 541 22.85 -12.75 -8.67
C ASP A 541 22.55 -11.25 -8.86
N VAL A 542 23.30 -10.40 -8.16
CA VAL A 542 23.29 -8.95 -8.44
C VAL A 542 24.03 -8.74 -9.75
N THR A 543 23.31 -8.88 -10.87
CA THR A 543 23.79 -8.37 -12.15
C THR A 543 23.91 -6.86 -12.03
N LEU A 544 25.14 -6.36 -12.02
CA LEU A 544 25.48 -4.92 -12.01
C LEU A 544 25.00 -4.16 -13.27
N SER A 545 24.07 -4.71 -14.05
CA SER A 545 23.47 -4.06 -15.21
C SER A 545 22.37 -3.06 -14.87
N ASP A 546 21.87 -3.06 -13.62
CA ASP A 546 20.65 -2.35 -13.24
C ASP A 546 20.87 -1.26 -12.17
N PHE A 547 22.11 -0.81 -11.96
CA PHE A 547 22.42 0.40 -11.19
C PHE A 547 22.91 1.55 -12.07
#